data_AF-A0A1W9PZA0-F1
#
_entry.id   AF-A0A1W9PZA0-F1
#
_cell.length_a   1.000
_cell.length_b   1.000
_cell.length_c   1.000
_cell.angle_alpha   90.00
_cell.angle_beta   90.00
_cell.angle_gamma   90.00
#
_symmetry.space_group_name_H-M   'P 1'
#
loop_
_entity.id
_entity.type
_entity.pdbx_description
1 polymer ?
#
loop_
_entity_poly.entity_id
_entity_poly.type
_entity_poly.pdbx_seq_one_letter_code
_entity_poly.pdbx_strand_id
1 'polypeptide(L)' 'MDSVKKICAVLMLTFAAFAFAACRADASPAAKSGTPSAVVEEKVYKFSTVPEGTDVTHDFVIKNTGTAVLKINRVHPG' A
#
# COMPACT_ATOMS: atom_id res chain seq x y z
N MET A 1 -26.55 -29.41 44.26
CA MET A 1 -25.26 -29.01 43.65
C MET A 1 -25.34 -28.88 42.12
N ASP A 2 -26.50 -29.18 41.54
CA ASP A 2 -26.73 -29.26 40.09
C ASP A 2 -26.88 -27.89 39.43
N SER A 3 -27.39 -26.88 40.15
CA SER A 3 -27.56 -25.52 39.63
C SER A 3 -26.23 -24.80 39.44
N VAL A 4 -25.22 -25.05 40.28
CA VAL A 4 -23.88 -24.45 40.17
C VAL A 4 -23.12 -25.01 38.95
N LYS A 5 -23.30 -26.31 38.67
CA LYS A 5 -22.69 -26.98 37.51
C LYS A 5 -23.27 -26.46 36.19
N LYS A 6 -24.57 -26.14 36.15
CA LYS A 6 -25.24 -25.53 34.99
C LYS A 6 -24.80 -24.08 34.77
N ILE A 7 -24.64 -23.29 35.84
CA ILE A 7 -24.17 -21.90 35.76
C ILE A 7 -22.72 -21.85 35.25
N CYS A 8 -21.81 -22.70 35.76
CA CYS A 8 -20.44 -22.79 35.24
C CYS A 8 -20.38 -23.25 33.77
N ALA A 9 -21.24 -24.20 33.37
CA ALA A 9 -21.29 -24.66 31.99
C ALA A 9 -21.76 -23.56 31.02
N VAL A 10 -22.74 -22.75 31.42
CA VAL A 10 -23.23 -21.62 30.62
C VAL A 10 -22.17 -20.51 30.53
N LEU A 11 -21.50 -20.20 31.64
CA LEU A 11 -20.44 -19.18 31.68
C LEU A 11 -19.23 -19.56 30.80
N MET A 12 -18.86 -20.85 30.76
CA MET A 12 -17.80 -21.34 29.87
C MET A 12 -18.21 -21.33 28.40
N LEU A 13 -19.47 -21.65 28.08
CA LEU A 13 -19.95 -21.64 26.70
C LEU A 13 -20.00 -20.22 26.10
N THR A 14 -20.38 -19.23 26.92
CA THR A 14 -20.44 -17.83 26.48
C THR A 14 -19.06 -17.21 26.30
N PHE A 15 -18.05 -17.65 27.07
CA PHE A 15 -16.67 -17.16 26.94
C PHE A 15 -16.00 -17.68 25.66
N ALA A 16 -16.32 -18.91 25.24
CA ALA A 16 -15.83 -19.50 23.99
C ALA A 16 -16.40 -18.79 22.74
N ALA A 17 -17.64 -18.31 22.78
CA ALA A 17 -18.26 -17.60 21.67
C ALA A 17 -17.67 -16.19 21.45
N PHE A 18 -17.18 -15.53 22.50
CA PHE A 18 -16.59 -14.19 22.41
C PHE A 18 -15.16 -14.21 21.82
N ALA A 19 -14.43 -15.32 22.01
CA ALA A 19 -13.08 -15.50 21.46
C ALA A 19 -13.08 -15.76 19.93
N PHE A 20 -14.19 -16.24 19.36
CA PHE A 20 -14.28 -16.51 17.92
C PHE A 20 -14.48 -15.24 17.07
N ALA A 21 -14.91 -14.12 17.68
CA ALA A 21 -15.14 -12.85 16.99
C ALA A 21 -13.88 -11.98 16.81
N ALA A 22 -12.79 -12.30 17.51
CA ALA A 22 -11.53 -11.53 17.46
C ALA A 22 -10.60 -11.95 16.31
N CYS A 23 -10.85 -13.08 15.64
CA CYS A 23 -10.08 -13.51 14.48
C CYS A 23 -10.71 -12.96 13.18
N ARG A 24 -10.94 -11.64 13.14
CA ARG A 24 -11.25 -10.99 11.86
C ARG A 24 -9.94 -10.83 11.10
N ALA A 25 -9.81 -11.67 10.09
CA ALA A 25 -8.73 -11.74 9.13
C ALA A 25 -8.19 -10.36 8.78
N ASP A 26 -6.89 -10.18 9.02
CA ASP A 26 -6.06 -9.19 8.37
C ASP A 26 -6.17 -9.44 6.86
N ALA A 27 -7.13 -8.77 6.22
CA ALA A 27 -7.22 -8.68 4.77
C ALA A 27 -6.11 -7.75 4.30
N SER A 28 -4.87 -8.23 4.39
CA SER A 28 -3.74 -7.63 3.72
C SER A 28 -4.12 -7.49 2.25
N PRO A 29 -4.03 -6.29 1.65
CA PRO A 29 -4.39 -6.11 0.26
C PRO A 29 -3.57 -7.10 -0.56
N ALA A 30 -4.25 -8.11 -1.10
CA ALA A 30 -3.64 -9.13 -1.94
C ALA A 30 -2.77 -8.39 -2.96
N ALA A 31 -1.46 -8.61 -2.90
CA ALA A 31 -0.53 -8.01 -3.84
C ALA A 31 -1.04 -8.34 -5.24
N LYS A 32 -1.52 -7.33 -5.97
CA LYS A 32 -1.99 -7.51 -7.34
C LYS A 32 -0.83 -8.15 -8.10
N SER A 33 -1.01 -9.42 -8.49
CA SER A 33 -0.05 -10.16 -9.30
C SER A 33 0.04 -9.46 -10.65
N GLY A 34 1.07 -8.63 -10.81
CA GLY A 34 1.30 -7.83 -12.00
C GLY A 34 2.73 -7.30 -12.01
N THR A 35 3.14 -6.77 -13.15
CA THR A 35 4.48 -6.19 -13.32
C THR A 35 4.34 -4.68 -13.33
N PRO A 36 5.06 -3.93 -12.47
CA PRO A 36 5.10 -2.47 -12.58
C PRO A 36 5.89 -2.08 -13.83
N SER A 37 5.47 -1.03 -14.53
CA SER A 37 6.17 -0.54 -15.73
C SER A 37 6.17 0.99 -15.74
N ALA A 38 7.34 1.59 -15.70
CA ALA A 38 7.50 3.04 -15.74
C ALA A 38 7.81 3.49 -17.17
N VAL A 39 7.00 4.43 -17.68
CA VAL A 39 7.23 5.07 -18.98
C VAL A 39 7.34 6.57 -18.75
N VAL A 40 8.40 7.17 -19.29
CA VAL A 40 8.61 8.62 -19.31
C VAL A 40 8.20 9.12 -20.70
N GLU A 41 7.26 10.06 -20.75
CA GLU A 41 6.73 10.58 -22.03
C GLU A 41 7.79 11.40 -22.77
N GLU A 42 8.52 12.26 -22.05
CA GLU A 42 9.64 13.05 -22.59
C GLU A 42 10.94 12.64 -21.89
N LYS A 43 11.78 11.87 -22.60
CA LYS A 43 13.04 11.33 -22.02
C LYS A 43 14.18 12.35 -22.00
N VAL A 44 14.08 13.40 -22.81
CA VAL A 44 15.16 14.36 -23.03
C VAL A 44 14.55 15.75 -23.07
N TYR A 45 14.92 16.57 -22.09
CA TYR A 45 14.63 17.98 -22.10
C TYR A 45 15.89 18.76 -22.47
N LYS A 46 15.76 19.70 -23.41
CA LYS A 46 16.86 20.60 -23.81
C LYS A 46 16.56 21.98 -23.26
N PHE A 47 17.39 22.43 -22.34
CA PHE A 47 17.35 23.80 -21.85
C PHE A 47 17.68 24.76 -22.99
N SER A 48 16.89 25.83 -23.11
CA SER A 48 17.20 26.94 -24.02
C SER A 48 18.31 27.82 -23.45
N THR A 49 18.82 28.75 -24.25
CA THR A 49 19.74 29.79 -23.75
C THR A 49 19.02 30.62 -22.69
N VAL A 50 19.48 30.51 -21.45
CA VAL A 50 18.93 31.25 -20.31
C VAL A 50 19.94 32.27 -19.79
N PRO A 51 19.49 33.45 -19.37
CA PRO A 51 20.38 34.44 -18.74
C PRO A 51 20.99 33.91 -17.45
N GLU A 52 22.18 34.38 -17.13
CA GLU A 52 22.85 34.07 -15.87
C GLU A 52 21.98 34.46 -14.66
N GLY A 53 21.97 33.59 -13.64
CA GLY A 53 21.17 33.79 -12.43
C GLY A 53 19.69 33.40 -12.55
N THR A 54 19.28 32.79 -13.67
CA THR A 54 17.91 32.31 -13.85
C THR A 54 17.79 30.84 -13.43
N ASP A 55 16.88 30.55 -12.50
CA ASP A 55 16.51 29.18 -12.16
C ASP A 55 15.55 28.61 -13.21
N VAL A 56 15.88 27.44 -13.75
CA VAL A 56 15.01 26.72 -14.71
C VAL A 56 14.53 25.42 -14.08
N THR A 57 13.22 25.28 -13.95
CA THR A 57 12.58 24.06 -13.46
C THR A 57 11.87 23.37 -14.63
N HIS A 58 12.04 22.06 -14.75
CA HIS A 58 11.33 21.23 -15.72
C HIS A 58 10.80 19.97 -15.04
N ASP A 59 9.52 19.70 -15.22
CA ASP A 59 8.83 18.56 -14.62
C ASP A 59 8.79 17.38 -15.60
N PHE A 60 9.18 16.20 -15.13
CA PHE A 60 9.02 14.95 -15.87
C PHE A 60 7.77 14.20 -15.41
N VAL A 61 6.92 13.82 -16.38
CA VAL A 61 5.75 12.97 -16.11
C VAL A 61 6.14 11.50 -16.26
N ILE A 62 5.99 10.74 -15.19
CA ILE A 62 6.21 9.28 -15.16
C ILE A 62 4.86 8.58 -15.07
N LYS A 63 4.55 7.76 -16.08
CA LYS A 63 3.32 6.98 -16.13
C LYS A 63 3.60 5.52 -15.78
N ASN A 64 2.82 4.97 -14.83
CA ASN A 64 2.79 3.53 -14.61
C ASN A 64 1.86 2.88 -15.65
N THR A 65 2.42 2.22 -16.65
CA THR A 65 1.69 1.45 -17.67
C THR A 65 1.57 -0.03 -17.30
N GLY A 66 2.15 -0.43 -16.16
CA GLY A 66 2.10 -1.79 -15.63
C GLY A 66 0.79 -2.11 -14.91
N THR A 67 0.64 -3.37 -14.52
CA THR A 67 -0.57 -3.89 -13.84
C THR A 67 -0.41 -4.00 -12.33
N ALA A 68 0.80 -3.74 -11.81
CA ALA A 68 1.09 -3.65 -10.38
C ALA A 68 1.50 -2.24 -9.96
N VAL A 69 1.57 -2.02 -8.64
CA VAL A 69 1.98 -0.75 -8.04
C VAL A 69 3.43 -0.44 -8.37
N LEU A 70 3.67 0.69 -9.03
CA LEU A 70 5.01 1.22 -9.26
C LEU A 70 5.47 2.02 -8.02
N LYS A 71 6.56 1.57 -7.39
CA LYS A 71 7.22 2.29 -6.29
C LYS A 71 8.51 2.93 -6.81
N ILE A 72 8.64 4.25 -6.63
CA ILE A 72 9.87 4.98 -6.97
C ILE A 72 10.65 5.19 -5.67
N ASN A 73 11.81 4.56 -5.54
CA ASN A 73 12.57 4.57 -4.29
C ASN A 73 13.70 5.61 -4.29
N ARG A 74 14.27 5.94 -5.45
CA ARG A 74 15.38 6.88 -5.60
C ARG A 74 15.28 7.63 -6.92
N VAL A 75 15.70 8.88 -6.89
CA VAL A 75 15.86 9.76 -8.06
C VAL A 75 17.28 10.31 -7.99
N HIS A 76 18.03 10.22 -9.08
CA HIS A 76 19.39 10.76 -9.17
C HIS A 76 19.47 11.73 -10.34
N PRO A 77 20.13 12.89 -10.18
CA PRO A 77 20.59 13.65 -11.32
C PRO A 77 21.67 12.83 -12.06
N GLY A 78 21.66 12.89 -13.39
CA GLY A 78 22.67 12.28 -14.24
C GLY A 78 23.96 13.08 -14.32
#